data_AF-F2BFY4-F1
#
_entry.id   AF-F2BFY4-F1
#
_cell.length_a   1.000
_cell.length_b   1.000
_cell.length_c   1.000
_cell.angle_alpha   90.00
_cell.angle_beta   90.00
_cell.angle_gamma   90.00
#
_symmetry.space_group_name_H-M   'P 1'
#
loop_
_entity.id
_entity.type
_entity.pdbx_description
1 polymer ?
#
loop_
_entity_poly.entity_id
_entity_poly.type
_entity_poly.pdbx_seq_one_letter_code
_entity_poly.pdbx_strand_id
1 'polypeptide(L)'
;MKKHILLTAALALTAAVPVLAADKASPMLPILERYHVQEGDACGLTVEKTFQYGGATYVLYSSAGYFASQSKPSHEHCDGGEATFTFRLAEIRNKRVVNDDLFSGININTRFLDVNSVRLNGAILTFKNNELGKDPETGEADDNRYAADIYLNQFNLKTRRVIKHEFIGRDKSNG
;
A
#
# COMPACT_ATOMS: atom_id res chain seq x y z
N MET A 1 -42.09 34.47 45.75
CA MET A 1 -41.02 34.60 44.73
C MET A 1 -40.23 33.30 44.70
N LYS A 2 -40.35 32.47 43.65
CA LYS A 2 -39.51 31.27 43.43
C LYS A 2 -38.85 31.42 42.06
N LYS A 3 -37.51 31.50 42.06
CA LYS A 3 -36.69 31.62 40.85
C LYS A 3 -36.43 30.21 40.32
N HIS A 4 -36.87 29.93 39.09
CA HIS A 4 -36.49 28.71 38.38
C HIS A 4 -35.22 29.01 37.57
N ILE A 5 -34.13 28.35 37.91
CA ILE A 5 -32.87 28.38 37.17
C ILE A 5 -32.98 27.31 36.09
N LEU A 6 -33.02 27.72 34.83
CA LEU A 6 -32.92 26.84 33.67
C LEU A 6 -31.44 26.54 33.41
N LEU A 7 -31.00 25.31 33.71
CA LEU A 7 -29.74 24.79 33.21
C LEU A 7 -29.91 24.41 31.73
N THR A 8 -29.22 25.13 30.85
CA THR A 8 -29.03 24.74 29.45
C THR A 8 -27.98 23.64 29.36
N ALA A 9 -28.41 22.40 29.12
CA ALA A 9 -27.51 21.31 28.74
C ALA A 9 -27.10 21.50 27.27
N ALA A 10 -25.83 21.86 27.03
CA ALA A 10 -25.25 21.87 25.70
C ALA A 10 -24.98 20.42 25.28
N LEU A 11 -25.76 19.90 24.32
CA LEU A 11 -25.44 18.65 23.63
C LEU A 11 -24.16 18.87 22.80
N ALA A 12 -23.06 18.25 23.21
CA ALA A 12 -21.89 18.11 22.36
C ALA A 12 -22.25 17.16 21.20
N LEU A 13 -22.37 17.70 19.99
CA LEU A 13 -22.37 16.88 18.78
C LEU A 13 -20.97 16.28 18.62
N THR A 14 -20.81 15.03 19.03
CA THR A 14 -19.71 14.20 18.55
C THR A 14 -19.97 13.92 17.07
N ALA A 15 -19.21 14.58 16.19
CA ALA A 15 -19.20 14.26 14.77
C ALA A 15 -18.68 12.82 14.63
N ALA A 16 -19.60 11.86 14.51
CA ALA A 16 -19.28 10.49 14.17
C ALA A 16 -18.69 10.49 12.75
N VAL A 17 -17.37 10.30 12.66
CA VAL A 17 -16.71 9.99 11.39
C VAL A 17 -17.32 8.67 10.90
N PRO A 18 -17.92 8.61 9.71
CA PRO A 18 -18.49 7.36 9.23
C PRO A 18 -17.34 6.36 9.06
N VAL A 19 -17.36 5.32 9.89
CA VAL A 19 -16.58 4.11 9.66
C VAL A 19 -17.13 3.51 8.37
N LEU A 20 -16.40 3.73 7.27
CA LEU A 20 -16.70 3.07 6.01
C LEU A 20 -16.52 1.56 6.22
N ALA A 21 -17.64 0.84 6.11
CA ALA A 21 -17.71 -0.61 6.17
C ALA A 21 -16.73 -1.27 5.19
N ALA A 22 -16.14 -2.38 5.62
CA ALA A 22 -15.05 -3.11 4.98
C ALA A 22 -15.37 -3.78 3.63
N ASP A 23 -16.61 -3.69 3.12
CA ASP A 23 -17.05 -4.51 1.97
C ASP A 23 -17.37 -3.74 0.69
N LYS A 24 -17.09 -2.43 0.63
CA LYS A 24 -17.18 -1.72 -0.66
C LYS A 24 -15.86 -1.88 -1.40
N ALA A 25 -15.90 -2.67 -2.49
CA ALA A 25 -14.83 -2.73 -3.47
C ALA A 25 -14.33 -1.30 -3.78
N SER A 26 -13.03 -1.10 -3.65
CA SER A 26 -12.44 0.23 -3.82
C SER A 26 -12.84 0.81 -5.18
N PRO A 27 -13.31 2.07 -5.26
CA PRO A 27 -13.64 2.70 -6.53
C PRO A 27 -12.43 2.83 -7.47
N MET A 28 -11.21 2.65 -6.95
CA MET A 28 -9.97 2.68 -7.73
C MET A 28 -9.64 1.35 -8.39
N LEU A 29 -10.16 0.22 -7.87
CA LEU A 29 -9.85 -1.11 -8.40
C LEU A 29 -10.21 -1.25 -9.89
N PRO A 30 -11.42 -0.85 -10.36
CA PRO A 30 -11.76 -0.96 -11.78
C PRO A 30 -10.91 -0.06 -12.70
N ILE A 31 -10.31 1.01 -12.16
CA ILE A 31 -9.41 1.90 -12.91
C ILE A 31 -8.08 1.19 -13.14
N LEU A 32 -7.53 0.56 -12.08
CA LEU A 32 -6.28 -0.19 -12.13
C LEU A 32 -6.41 -1.44 -13.01
N GLU A 33 -7.49 -2.21 -12.85
CA GLU A 33 -7.69 -3.42 -13.63
C GLU A 33 -7.80 -3.12 -15.13
N ARG A 34 -8.55 -2.08 -15.50
CA ARG A 34 -8.64 -1.67 -16.91
C ARG A 34 -7.29 -1.28 -17.48
N TYR A 35 -6.48 -0.56 -16.72
CA TYR A 35 -5.13 -0.18 -17.13
C TYR A 35 -4.28 -1.42 -17.37
N HIS A 36 -4.20 -2.33 -16.40
CA HIS A 36 -3.34 -3.51 -16.51
C HIS A 36 -3.80 -4.51 -17.59
N VAL A 37 -5.10 -4.62 -17.85
CA VAL A 37 -5.62 -5.39 -18.99
C VAL A 37 -5.18 -4.79 -20.33
N GLN A 38 -5.11 -3.46 -20.44
CA GLN A 38 -4.67 -2.78 -21.66
C GLN A 38 -3.16 -2.91 -21.89
N GLU A 39 -2.37 -2.81 -20.83
CA GLU A 39 -0.90 -2.91 -20.89
C GLU A 39 -0.40 -4.37 -20.92
N GLY A 40 -1.24 -5.34 -20.51
CA GLY A 40 -0.84 -6.74 -20.41
C GLY A 40 0.14 -7.02 -19.25
N ASP A 41 -0.02 -6.33 -18.12
CA ASP A 41 0.88 -6.39 -16.97
C ASP A 41 0.27 -7.16 -15.78
N ALA A 42 -0.03 -6.50 -14.65
CA ALA A 42 -0.37 -7.16 -13.39
C ALA A 42 -1.84 -7.60 -13.32
N CYS A 43 -2.11 -8.70 -12.62
CA CYS A 43 -3.46 -9.25 -12.48
C CYS A 43 -3.77 -9.69 -11.04
N GLY A 44 -5.04 -10.00 -10.78
CA GLY A 44 -5.52 -10.36 -9.43
C GLY A 44 -5.26 -9.23 -8.43
N LEU A 45 -5.69 -8.03 -8.78
CA LEU A 45 -5.34 -6.81 -8.05
C LEU A 45 -6.19 -6.65 -6.79
N THR A 46 -5.58 -6.23 -5.69
CA THR A 46 -6.28 -5.82 -4.47
C THR A 46 -5.86 -4.43 -4.06
N VAL A 47 -6.82 -3.54 -3.82
CA VAL A 47 -6.51 -2.19 -3.30
C VAL A 47 -6.40 -2.25 -1.77
N GLU A 48 -5.21 -1.95 -1.27
CA GLU A 48 -4.87 -2.02 0.14
C GLU A 48 -5.19 -0.71 0.85
N LYS A 49 -4.71 0.41 0.27
CA LYS A 49 -4.89 1.76 0.82
C LYS A 49 -4.97 2.79 -0.27
N THR A 50 -5.66 3.89 0.02
CA THR A 50 -5.78 5.04 -0.88
C THR A 50 -5.47 6.32 -0.13
N PHE A 51 -4.69 7.20 -0.76
CA PHE A 51 -4.27 8.48 -0.21
C PHE A 51 -4.57 9.61 -1.18
N GLN A 52 -4.73 10.83 -0.66
CA GLN A 52 -4.96 12.04 -1.46
C GLN A 52 -3.82 13.03 -1.21
N TYR A 53 -3.14 13.48 -2.25
CA TYR A 53 -2.11 14.52 -2.16
C TYR A 53 -1.92 15.26 -3.48
N GLY A 54 -1.80 16.59 -3.44
CA GLY A 54 -1.48 17.40 -4.64
C GLY A 54 -2.45 17.19 -5.82
N GLY A 55 -3.74 16.98 -5.54
CA GLY A 55 -4.78 16.73 -6.54
C GLY A 55 -4.70 15.36 -7.23
N ALA A 56 -3.88 14.43 -6.71
CA ALA A 56 -3.82 13.04 -7.15
C ALA A 56 -4.32 12.10 -6.07
N THR A 57 -4.86 10.97 -6.53
CA THR A 57 -5.15 9.79 -5.72
C THR A 57 -3.96 8.84 -5.83
N TYR A 58 -3.32 8.51 -4.72
CA TYR A 58 -2.28 7.48 -4.67
C TYR A 58 -2.89 6.19 -4.14
N VAL A 59 -2.66 5.08 -4.84
CA VAL A 59 -3.27 3.79 -4.51
C VAL A 59 -2.15 2.79 -4.23
N LEU A 60 -2.07 2.35 -2.98
CA LEU A 60 -1.27 1.17 -2.63
C LEU A 60 -2.13 -0.05 -2.96
N TYR A 61 -1.62 -0.90 -3.84
CA TYR A 61 -2.30 -2.12 -4.26
C TYR A 61 -1.31 -3.27 -4.35
N SER A 62 -1.83 -4.48 -4.28
CA SER A 62 -1.10 -5.71 -4.50
C SER A 62 -1.59 -6.41 -5.75
N SER A 63 -0.77 -7.29 -6.31
CA SER A 63 -1.11 -8.15 -7.45
C SER A 63 -0.87 -9.61 -7.09
N ALA A 64 -1.77 -10.50 -7.50
CA ALA A 64 -1.55 -11.95 -7.38
C ALA A 64 -0.51 -12.46 -8.40
N GLY A 65 -0.34 -11.77 -9.53
CA GLY A 65 0.59 -12.18 -10.57
C GLY A 65 0.57 -11.28 -11.80
N TYR A 66 0.91 -11.87 -12.94
CA TYR A 66 0.97 -11.21 -14.24
C TYR A 66 0.11 -11.95 -15.26
N PHE A 67 -0.39 -11.26 -16.28
CA PHE A 67 -1.10 -11.95 -17.37
C PHE A 67 -0.16 -12.88 -18.13
N ALA A 68 -0.64 -14.08 -18.48
CA ALA A 68 0.14 -15.03 -19.25
C ALA A 68 0.48 -14.46 -20.63
N SER A 69 1.77 -14.41 -20.99
CA SER A 69 2.25 -13.82 -22.26
C SER A 69 1.61 -14.39 -23.53
N GLN A 70 1.06 -15.60 -23.46
CA GLN A 70 0.42 -16.29 -24.60
C GLN A 70 -1.11 -16.21 -24.58
N SER A 71 -1.70 -15.60 -23.55
CA SER A 71 -3.15 -15.41 -23.43
C SER A 71 -3.53 -13.99 -23.78
N LYS A 72 -4.78 -13.77 -24.25
CA LYS A 72 -5.33 -12.41 -24.29
C LYS A 72 -5.50 -11.96 -22.84
N PRO A 73 -4.93 -10.81 -22.42
CA PRO A 73 -5.13 -10.30 -21.07
C PRO A 73 -6.61 -10.22 -20.74
N SER A 74 -7.03 -11.00 -19.76
CA SER A 74 -8.41 -11.02 -19.26
C SER A 74 -8.37 -11.33 -17.77
N HIS A 75 -9.35 -10.82 -17.03
CA HIS A 75 -9.46 -11.03 -15.58
C HIS A 75 -9.45 -12.51 -15.16
N GLU A 76 -9.69 -13.43 -16.11
CA GLU A 76 -9.78 -14.88 -15.88
C GLU A 76 -8.42 -15.60 -15.96
N HIS A 77 -7.39 -14.99 -16.55
CA HIS A 77 -6.09 -15.64 -16.80
C HIS A 77 -4.96 -14.90 -16.08
N CYS A 78 -4.83 -15.15 -14.79
CA CYS A 78 -3.74 -14.60 -13.98
C CYS A 78 -2.71 -15.68 -13.65
N ASP A 79 -1.52 -15.58 -14.23
CA ASP A 79 -0.40 -16.46 -13.88
C ASP A 79 0.24 -15.95 -12.59
N GLY A 80 0.04 -16.68 -11.49
CA GLY A 80 0.53 -16.31 -10.16
C GLY A 80 1.34 -17.42 -9.48
N GLY A 81 2.18 -17.03 -8.53
CA GLY A 81 2.90 -17.90 -7.61
C GLY A 81 3.36 -17.14 -6.35
N GLU A 82 3.86 -17.83 -5.33
CA GLU A 82 4.28 -17.21 -4.05
C GLU A 82 5.34 -16.09 -4.21
N ALA A 83 6.04 -16.03 -5.34
CA ALA A 83 7.07 -15.04 -5.65
C ALA A 83 6.62 -13.91 -6.60
N THR A 84 5.37 -13.91 -7.08
CA THR A 84 4.85 -12.87 -7.98
C THR A 84 4.07 -11.78 -7.26
N PHE A 85 3.79 -11.98 -5.97
CA PHE A 85 3.12 -10.98 -5.14
C PHE A 85 4.06 -9.81 -4.84
N THR A 86 3.62 -8.60 -5.19
CA THR A 86 4.34 -7.37 -4.87
C THR A 86 3.34 -6.25 -4.57
N PHE A 87 3.71 -5.37 -3.64
CA PHE A 87 2.99 -4.13 -3.43
C PHE A 87 3.52 -3.04 -4.36
N ARG A 88 2.60 -2.34 -5.01
CA ARG A 88 2.85 -1.22 -5.94
C ARG A 88 2.14 0.03 -5.46
N LEU A 89 2.66 1.20 -5.85
CA LEU A 89 2.04 2.50 -5.53
C LEU A 89 1.67 3.26 -6.81
N ALA A 90 0.41 3.20 -7.22
CA ALA A 90 -0.06 3.94 -8.38
C ALA A 90 -0.37 5.41 -8.05
N GLU A 91 -0.15 6.29 -9.04
CA GLU A 91 -0.66 7.66 -9.08
C GLU A 91 -1.81 7.75 -10.09
N ILE A 92 -3.00 8.12 -9.61
CA ILE A 92 -4.20 8.31 -10.41
C ILE A 92 -4.59 9.78 -10.42
N ARG A 93 -4.79 10.35 -11.61
CA ARG A 93 -5.33 11.70 -11.80
C ARG A 93 -6.49 11.65 -12.78
N ASN A 94 -7.58 12.37 -12.48
CA ASN A 94 -8.75 12.45 -13.34
C ASN A 94 -9.26 11.06 -13.81
N LYS A 95 -9.29 10.09 -12.88
CA LYS A 95 -9.68 8.69 -13.13
C LYS A 95 -8.81 7.93 -14.16
N ARG A 96 -7.56 8.36 -14.35
CA ARG A 96 -6.58 7.69 -15.21
C ARG A 96 -5.31 7.39 -14.42
N VAL A 97 -4.73 6.22 -14.64
CA VAL A 97 -3.41 5.85 -14.13
C VAL A 97 -2.38 6.71 -14.88
N VAL A 98 -1.61 7.50 -14.13
CA VAL A 98 -0.51 8.33 -14.66
C VAL A 98 0.83 7.65 -14.44
N ASN A 99 0.92 6.87 -13.38
CA ASN A 99 2.03 5.98 -13.07
C ASN A 99 1.44 4.80 -12.29
N ASP A 100 1.72 3.59 -12.70
CA ASP A 100 1.16 2.38 -12.11
C ASP A 100 2.00 1.85 -10.94
N ASP A 101 3.29 2.19 -10.90
CA ASP A 101 4.17 1.84 -9.79
C ASP A 101 5.29 2.87 -9.54
N LEU A 102 5.05 3.75 -8.57
CA LEU A 102 6.03 4.72 -8.09
C LEU A 102 7.17 4.09 -7.28
N PHE A 103 7.05 2.82 -6.89
CA PHE A 103 8.13 2.07 -6.26
C PHE A 103 9.06 1.42 -7.29
N SER A 104 8.71 1.43 -8.57
CA SER A 104 9.60 0.93 -9.61
C SER A 104 10.94 1.68 -9.59
N GLY A 105 12.03 0.92 -9.48
CA GLY A 105 13.40 1.44 -9.53
C GLY A 105 13.93 2.07 -8.24
N ILE A 106 13.25 1.95 -7.09
CA ILE A 106 13.69 2.59 -5.83
C ILE A 106 14.55 1.72 -4.90
N ASN A 107 14.88 0.50 -5.31
CA ASN A 107 15.68 -0.48 -4.55
C ASN A 107 15.17 -0.71 -3.10
N ILE A 108 13.85 -0.84 -2.94
CA ILE A 108 13.21 -1.29 -1.71
C ILE A 108 12.44 -2.55 -2.05
N ASN A 109 12.57 -3.61 -1.24
CA ASN A 109 11.79 -4.82 -1.44
C ASN A 109 10.34 -4.62 -0.97
N THR A 110 9.45 -4.31 -1.90
CA THR A 110 8.04 -4.09 -1.58
C THR A 110 7.23 -5.38 -1.49
N ARG A 111 7.81 -6.58 -1.65
CA ARG A 111 7.08 -7.85 -1.49
C ARG A 111 6.60 -8.08 -0.06
N PHE A 112 7.38 -7.64 0.91
CA PHE A 112 7.10 -7.80 2.34
C PHE A 112 6.79 -6.47 3.02
N LEU A 113 6.06 -5.59 2.33
CA LEU A 113 5.62 -4.31 2.88
C LEU A 113 4.51 -4.52 3.90
N ASP A 114 4.66 -3.92 5.09
CA ASP A 114 3.61 -3.92 6.12
C ASP A 114 2.56 -2.85 5.80
N VAL A 115 1.44 -3.26 5.19
CA VAL A 115 0.32 -2.37 4.84
C VAL A 115 -0.16 -1.58 6.06
N ASN A 116 -0.16 -2.17 7.25
CA ASN A 116 -0.64 -1.53 8.47
C ASN A 116 0.28 -0.39 8.93
N SER A 117 1.57 -0.42 8.62
CA SER A 117 2.52 0.66 8.92
C SER A 117 2.37 1.89 8.02
N VAL A 118 1.76 1.75 6.83
CA VAL A 118 1.76 2.81 5.81
C VAL A 118 0.97 4.03 6.26
N ARG A 119 1.62 5.20 6.29
CA ARG A 119 1.04 6.49 6.69
C ARG A 119 1.50 7.59 5.73
N LEU A 120 0.62 8.52 5.42
CA LEU A 120 0.94 9.73 4.66
C LEU A 120 0.96 10.95 5.59
N ASN A 121 2.07 11.70 5.56
CA ASN A 121 2.17 13.01 6.21
C ASN A 121 2.66 14.05 5.19
N GLY A 122 1.76 14.95 4.78
CA GLY A 122 2.03 15.87 3.68
C GLY A 122 2.37 15.10 2.39
N ALA A 123 3.58 15.30 1.87
CA ALA A 123 4.08 14.60 0.68
C ALA A 123 4.80 13.28 1.01
N ILE A 124 5.01 12.96 2.29
CA ILE A 124 5.90 11.88 2.70
C ILE A 124 5.08 10.65 3.08
N LEU A 125 5.21 9.60 2.28
CA LEU A 125 4.68 8.28 2.56
C LEU A 125 5.71 7.52 3.41
N THR A 126 5.35 7.22 4.65
CA THR A 126 6.16 6.41 5.57
C THR A 126 5.61 4.99 5.61
N PHE A 127 6.47 3.98 5.53
CA PHE A 127 6.07 2.58 5.63
C PHE A 127 7.25 1.72 6.10
N LYS A 128 6.93 0.54 6.63
CA LYS A 128 7.89 -0.51 6.93
C LYS A 128 7.81 -1.62 5.89
N ASN A 129 8.93 -2.26 5.63
CA ASN A 129 9.00 -3.53 4.91
C ASN A 129 10.05 -4.42 5.55
N ASN A 130 9.99 -5.70 5.21
CA ASN A 130 11.08 -6.63 5.49
C ASN A 130 11.95 -6.83 4.24
N GLU A 131 13.25 -6.97 4.44
CA GLU A 131 14.23 -7.30 3.40
C GLU A 131 15.04 -8.55 3.76
N LEU A 132 15.60 -9.18 2.74
CA LEU A 132 16.44 -10.36 2.92
C LEU A 132 17.80 -9.90 3.45
N GLY A 133 18.17 -10.46 4.60
CA GLY A 133 19.42 -10.18 5.28
C GLY A 133 20.23 -11.43 5.55
N LYS A 134 21.14 -11.29 6.51
CA LYS A 134 21.86 -12.41 7.11
C LYS A 134 21.68 -12.36 8.61
N ASP A 135 21.52 -13.54 9.19
CA ASP A 135 21.54 -13.72 10.63
C ASP A 135 22.90 -13.28 11.19
N PRO A 136 22.95 -12.32 12.12
CA PRO A 136 24.21 -11.88 12.69
C PRO A 136 24.88 -12.92 13.60
N GLU A 137 24.12 -13.90 14.11
CA GLU A 137 24.66 -14.94 15.00
C GLU A 137 25.21 -16.12 14.22
N THR A 138 24.49 -16.59 13.19
CA THR A 138 24.86 -17.78 12.41
C THR A 138 25.54 -17.45 11.08
N GLY A 139 25.36 -16.23 10.57
CA GLY A 139 25.81 -15.81 9.24
C GLY A 139 24.94 -16.35 8.09
N GLU A 140 23.88 -17.10 8.39
CA GLU A 140 23.00 -17.70 7.39
C GLU A 140 22.11 -16.64 6.73
N ALA A 141 21.90 -16.79 5.41
CA ALA A 141 21.02 -15.89 4.66
C ALA A 141 19.55 -16.26 4.85
N ASP A 142 18.68 -15.26 4.79
CA ASP A 142 17.24 -15.47 4.82
C ASP A 142 16.76 -16.32 3.64
N ASP A 143 15.82 -17.24 3.89
CA ASP A 143 15.03 -17.88 2.81
C ASP A 143 14.24 -16.78 2.09
N ASN A 144 14.10 -16.91 0.77
CA ASN A 144 13.33 -15.97 -0.07
C ASN A 144 11.84 -15.84 0.34
N ARG A 145 11.33 -16.71 1.21
CA ARG A 145 9.99 -16.63 1.81
C ARG A 145 9.95 -15.84 3.12
N TYR A 146 11.08 -15.66 3.80
CA TYR A 146 11.14 -15.15 5.18
C TYR A 146 12.16 -14.01 5.33
N ALA A 147 11.89 -12.88 4.67
CA ALA A 147 12.63 -11.65 4.91
C ALA A 147 12.45 -11.19 6.37
N ALA A 148 13.56 -11.03 7.10
CA ALA A 148 13.53 -10.76 8.53
C ALA A 148 14.06 -9.37 8.91
N ASP A 149 14.84 -8.70 8.05
CA ASP A 149 15.37 -7.37 8.35
C ASP A 149 14.30 -6.31 8.14
N ILE A 150 13.93 -5.60 9.19
CA ILE A 150 12.88 -4.59 9.16
C ILE A 150 13.49 -3.23 8.84
N TYR A 151 12.98 -2.59 7.79
CA TYR A 151 13.36 -1.25 7.39
C TYR A 151 12.21 -0.26 7.59
N LEU A 152 12.54 0.96 8.01
CA LEU A 152 11.67 2.13 7.98
C LEU A 152 12.00 2.97 6.75
N ASN A 153 10.98 3.17 5.91
CA ASN A 153 11.11 3.91 4.66
C ASN A 153 10.32 5.20 4.70
N GLN A 154 10.86 6.21 4.03
CA GLN A 154 10.13 7.42 3.69
C GLN A 154 10.30 7.70 2.20
N PHE A 155 9.18 7.75 1.48
CA PHE A 155 9.10 8.06 0.07
C PHE A 155 8.40 9.40 -0.12
N ASN A 156 9.01 10.32 -0.86
CA ASN A 156 8.45 11.62 -1.14
C ASN A 156 7.65 11.58 -2.44
N LEU A 157 6.32 11.69 -2.35
CA LEU A 157 5.41 11.67 -3.50
C LEU A 157 5.65 12.83 -4.47
N LYS A 158 6.14 13.98 -4.00
CA LYS A 158 6.40 15.15 -4.84
C LYS A 158 7.65 14.96 -5.68
N THR A 159 8.73 14.43 -5.10
CA THR A 159 10.00 14.23 -5.82
C THR A 159 10.14 12.85 -6.43
N ARG A 160 9.24 11.92 -6.09
CA ARG A 160 9.25 10.50 -6.46
C ARG A 160 10.56 9.82 -6.09
N ARG A 161 11.04 10.08 -4.87
CA ARG A 161 12.30 9.56 -4.36
C ARG A 161 12.15 9.02 -2.96
N VAL A 162 12.88 7.96 -2.68
CA VAL A 162 13.19 7.53 -1.32
C VAL A 162 14.07 8.60 -0.68
N ILE A 163 13.63 9.10 0.46
CA ILE A 163 14.39 10.07 1.26
C ILE A 163 14.97 9.43 2.53
N LYS A 164 14.43 8.27 2.94
CA LYS A 164 14.94 7.48 4.05
C LYS A 164 14.70 6.00 3.79
N HIS A 165 15.70 5.19 4.06
CA HIS A 165 15.66 3.72 4.10
C HIS A 165 16.59 3.30 5.24
N GLU A 166 16.02 2.97 6.39
CA GLU A 166 16.76 2.77 7.64
C GLU A 166 16.45 1.40 8.22
N PHE A 167 17.48 0.60 8.48
CA PHE A 167 17.35 -0.64 9.24
C PHE A 167 16.97 -0.33 10.69
N ILE A 168 15.88 -0.92 11.19
CA ILE A 168 15.35 -0.66 12.54
C ILE A 168 15.29 -1.91 13.42
N GLY A 169 15.70 -3.07 12.91
CA GLY A 169 15.74 -4.32 13.67
C GLY A 169 15.50 -5.53 12.78
N ARG A 170 15.51 -6.72 13.40
CA ARG A 170 15.30 -8.00 12.73
C ARG A 170 14.26 -8.80 13.51
N ASP A 171 13.30 -9.40 12.81
CA ASP A 171 12.25 -10.24 13.39
C ASP A 171 12.26 -11.64 12.78
N LYS A 172 12.66 -12.63 13.58
CA LYS A 172 12.72 -14.05 13.21
C LYS A 172 11.43 -14.82 13.52
N SER A 173 10.34 -14.16 13.90
CA SER A 173 9.10 -14.87 14.30
C SER A 173 8.47 -15.77 13.22
N ASN A 174 9.02 -15.77 11.99
CA ASN A 174 8.58 -16.60 10.87
C ASN A 174 9.57 -17.72 10.46
N GLY A 175 10.50 -18.12 11.34
CA GLY A 175 11.36 -19.29 11.15
C GLY A 175 10.96 -20.47 12.04
#